data_AF-A0A8X9A3G0-F1
#
_entry.id   AF-A0A8X9A3G0-F1
#
_cell.length_a   1.000
_cell.length_b   1.000
_cell.length_c   1.000
_cell.angle_alpha   90.00
_cell.angle_beta   90.00
_cell.angle_gamma   90.00
#
_symmetry.space_group_name_H-M   'P 1'
#
loop_
_entity.id
_entity.type
_entity.pdbx_description
1 polymer ?
#
loop_
_entity_poly.entity_id
_entity_poly.type
_entity_poly.pdbx_seq_one_letter_code
_entity_poly.pdbx_strand_id
1 'polypeptide(L)'
;MDERDWSELIPGLPEEIGLECLTRMHYSGHRVASCVCRRWRHLFQSKDFYYHRKQTGFTHRAACLVQALPAQSGSKPTGQARYGISLIDPATQGWERVEAVPKYPEGLPMFCQLASTEGKLILMGGWDPSRWEPVRDVFVYEFTTRRWTQCADMPSTRSFFAMGAAEGKVLVAGGHDESKNALRSAWAFDVKEGVWSELSGMSEERDECEGVVMGSEFWVVSGYGTETQGVFKSSAEVYDMRTGEWRRVEGAWPGAPHGFYVREKGQEGKFTKKGTEWRGVEDCLVFREMATLDILLAIHSGTANLS
;
A
#
# COMPACT_ATOMS: atom_id res chain seq x y z
N MET A 1 19.43 -25.37 -43.57
CA MET A 1 18.93 -25.45 -42.19
C MET A 1 18.69 -24.02 -41.78
N ASP A 2 17.42 -23.64 -41.70
CA ASP A 2 16.95 -22.25 -41.67
C ASP A 2 17.24 -21.63 -40.28
N GLU A 3 17.89 -20.47 -40.25
CA GLU A 3 18.13 -19.63 -39.06
C GLU A 3 16.86 -18.87 -38.61
N ARG A 4 15.69 -19.48 -38.83
CA ARG A 4 14.42 -18.94 -38.36
C ARG A 4 14.03 -19.68 -37.09
N ASP A 5 13.48 -18.92 -36.15
CA ASP A 5 12.58 -19.39 -35.10
C ASP A 5 13.13 -19.54 -33.67
N TRP A 6 13.75 -18.48 -33.15
CA TRP A 6 13.74 -18.20 -31.70
C TRP A 6 13.17 -16.82 -31.36
N SER A 7 12.60 -16.13 -32.36
CA SER A 7 12.05 -14.79 -32.21
C SER A 7 10.54 -14.76 -31.94
N GLU A 8 9.86 -15.89 -31.87
CA GLU A 8 8.41 -15.93 -31.62
C GLU A 8 8.09 -16.12 -30.13
N LEU A 9 7.05 -15.44 -29.64
CA LEU A 9 6.49 -15.69 -28.30
C LEU A 9 5.85 -17.07 -28.19
N ILE A 10 5.03 -17.46 -29.16
CA ILE A 10 4.39 -18.77 -29.23
C ILE A 10 4.78 -19.40 -30.57
N PRO A 11 5.47 -20.56 -30.59
CA PRO A 11 5.90 -21.18 -31.84
C PRO A 11 4.74 -21.40 -32.81
N GLY A 12 4.90 -20.94 -34.05
CA GLY A 12 3.91 -21.08 -35.11
C GLY A 12 2.81 -20.01 -35.09
N LEU A 13 2.93 -18.98 -34.24
CA LEU A 13 2.05 -17.80 -34.26
C LEU A 13 2.85 -16.54 -34.57
N PRO A 14 2.28 -15.59 -35.33
CA PRO A 14 2.85 -14.26 -35.43
C PRO A 14 3.05 -13.63 -34.04
N GLU A 15 4.12 -12.86 -33.89
CA GLU A 15 4.52 -12.26 -32.61
C GLU A 15 3.38 -11.45 -31.97
N GLU A 16 2.63 -10.68 -32.77
CA GLU A 16 1.52 -9.86 -32.27
C GLU A 16 0.37 -10.71 -31.72
N ILE A 17 0.07 -11.83 -32.38
CA ILE A 17 -0.96 -12.78 -31.93
C ILE A 17 -0.49 -13.49 -30.66
N GLY A 18 0.78 -13.87 -30.61
CA GLY A 18 1.39 -14.45 -29.41
C GLY A 18 1.30 -13.51 -28.21
N LEU A 19 1.62 -12.22 -28.41
CA LEU A 19 1.48 -11.18 -27.39
C LEU A 19 0.02 -11.02 -26.95
N GLU A 20 -0.93 -10.97 -27.88
CA GLU A 20 -2.35 -10.84 -27.55
C GLU A 20 -2.87 -12.01 -26.70
N CYS A 21 -2.44 -13.24 -27.02
CA CYS A 21 -2.76 -14.42 -26.21
C CYS A 21 -2.25 -14.27 -24.77
N LEU A 22 -0.99 -13.85 -24.59
CA LEU A 22 -0.39 -13.67 -23.26
C LEU A 22 -1.01 -12.48 -22.51
N THR A 23 -1.38 -11.40 -23.21
CA THR A 23 -2.08 -10.23 -22.67
C THR A 23 -3.43 -10.59 -22.06
N ARG A 24 -4.13 -11.61 -22.58
CA ARG A 24 -5.43 -12.07 -22.05
C ARG A 24 -5.33 -13.02 -20.86
N MET A 25 -4.13 -13.53 -20.55
CA MET A 25 -3.93 -14.49 -19.47
C MET A 25 -4.23 -13.86 -18.11
N HIS A 26 -5.00 -14.52 -17.25
CA HIS A 26 -5.27 -14.06 -15.88
C HIS A 26 -3.98 -14.02 -15.04
N TYR A 27 -3.87 -13.06 -14.11
CA TYR A 27 -2.63 -12.83 -13.34
C TYR A 27 -2.21 -14.05 -12.50
N SER A 28 -3.17 -14.85 -12.03
CA SER A 28 -2.89 -16.09 -11.30
C SER A 28 -2.09 -17.12 -12.12
N GLY A 29 -2.18 -17.07 -13.46
CA GLY A 29 -1.42 -17.92 -14.37
C GLY A 29 -0.02 -17.40 -14.68
N HIS A 30 0.28 -16.12 -14.42
CA HIS A 30 1.54 -15.49 -14.84
C HIS A 30 2.77 -16.15 -14.22
N ARG A 31 2.66 -16.62 -12.97
CA ARG A 31 3.76 -17.35 -12.31
C ARG A 31 4.10 -18.64 -13.07
N VAL A 32 3.10 -19.41 -13.47
CA VAL A 32 3.29 -20.66 -14.21
C VAL A 32 3.79 -20.36 -15.62
N ALA A 33 3.20 -19.37 -16.29
CA ALA A 33 3.61 -18.94 -17.62
C ALA A 33 5.07 -18.42 -17.66
N SER A 34 5.51 -17.71 -16.61
CA SER A 34 6.90 -17.26 -16.46
C SER A 34 7.93 -18.39 -16.33
N CYS A 35 7.48 -19.63 -16.13
CA CYS A 35 8.34 -20.82 -16.09
C CYS A 35 8.50 -21.50 -17.47
N VAL A 36 7.68 -21.15 -18.47
CA VAL A 36 7.69 -21.79 -19.80
C VAL A 36 9.00 -21.54 -20.53
N CYS A 37 9.42 -20.27 -20.66
CA CYS A 37 10.69 -19.91 -21.27
C CYS A 37 11.21 -18.56 -20.73
N ARG A 38 12.49 -18.25 -21.02
CA ARG A 38 13.11 -16.98 -20.60
C ARG A 38 12.37 -15.76 -21.17
N ARG A 39 11.91 -15.83 -22.41
CA ARG A 39 11.22 -14.73 -23.07
C ARG A 39 9.89 -14.40 -22.40
N TRP A 40 9.06 -15.40 -22.09
CA TRP A 40 7.83 -15.19 -21.33
C TRP A 40 8.13 -14.62 -19.96
N ARG A 41 9.13 -15.17 -19.26
CA ARG A 41 9.57 -14.62 -17.97
C ARG A 41 9.89 -13.13 -18.06
N HIS A 42 10.70 -12.73 -19.04
CA HIS A 42 11.06 -11.33 -19.26
C HIS A 42 9.83 -10.48 -19.62
N LEU A 43 8.92 -11.00 -20.45
CA LEU A 43 7.69 -10.32 -20.83
C LEU A 43 6.80 -10.07 -19.61
N PHE A 44 6.47 -11.11 -18.83
CA PHE A 44 5.59 -10.98 -17.66
C PHE A 44 6.19 -10.12 -16.54
N GLN A 45 7.52 -10.01 -16.46
CA GLN A 45 8.22 -9.13 -15.51
C GLN A 45 8.44 -7.71 -16.06
N SER A 46 8.15 -7.47 -17.34
CA SER A 46 8.38 -6.18 -17.97
C SER A 46 7.32 -5.15 -17.56
N LYS A 47 7.79 -3.94 -17.28
CA LYS A 47 6.94 -2.76 -17.12
C LYS A 47 6.10 -2.53 -18.37
N ASP A 48 6.70 -2.64 -19.55
CA ASP A 48 6.00 -2.40 -20.82
C ASP A 48 4.81 -3.35 -21.00
N PHE A 49 4.96 -4.61 -20.58
CA PHE A 49 3.86 -5.57 -20.63
C PHE A 49 2.75 -5.25 -19.63
N TYR A 50 3.11 -4.83 -18.40
CA TYR A 50 2.13 -4.34 -17.42
C TYR A 50 1.33 -3.15 -17.98
N TYR A 51 2.00 -2.15 -18.57
CA TYR A 51 1.31 -0.98 -19.15
C TYR A 51 0.51 -1.33 -20.39
N HIS A 52 1.02 -2.22 -21.25
CA HIS A 52 0.28 -2.73 -22.38
C HIS A 52 -1.04 -3.38 -21.93
N ARG A 53 -1.00 -4.25 -20.92
CA ARG A 53 -2.20 -4.85 -20.31
C ARG A 53 -3.13 -3.81 -19.68
N LYS A 54 -2.57 -2.81 -19.01
CA LYS A 54 -3.35 -1.72 -18.40
C LYS A 54 -4.10 -0.92 -19.47
N GLN A 55 -3.43 -0.57 -20.57
CA GLN A 55 -4.02 0.18 -21.69
C GLN A 55 -5.08 -0.62 -22.45
N THR A 56 -4.88 -1.93 -22.56
CA THR A 56 -5.80 -2.85 -23.24
C THR A 56 -6.92 -3.39 -22.34
N GLY A 57 -6.98 -2.98 -21.06
CA GLY A 57 -8.04 -3.36 -20.14
C GLY A 57 -7.94 -4.77 -19.55
N PHE A 58 -6.77 -5.41 -19.64
CA PHE A 58 -6.51 -6.75 -19.11
C PHE A 58 -5.78 -6.75 -17.75
N THR A 59 -5.76 -5.62 -17.04
CA THR A 59 -5.37 -5.58 -15.63
C THR A 59 -6.59 -5.76 -14.73
N HIS A 60 -6.43 -6.53 -13.66
CA HIS A 60 -7.47 -6.74 -12.66
C HIS A 60 -7.22 -5.82 -11.46
N ARG A 61 -8.30 -5.26 -10.91
CA ARG A 61 -8.25 -4.60 -9.61
C ARG A 61 -8.38 -5.68 -8.55
N ALA A 62 -7.47 -5.69 -7.59
CA ALA A 62 -7.56 -6.54 -6.41
C ALA A 62 -7.40 -5.66 -5.18
N ALA A 63 -8.08 -6.01 -4.08
CA ALA A 63 -7.88 -5.34 -2.81
C ALA A 63 -6.97 -6.20 -1.92
N CYS A 64 -6.01 -5.54 -1.27
CA CYS A 64 -5.18 -6.15 -0.24
C CYS A 64 -5.70 -5.76 1.14
N LEU A 65 -5.92 -6.74 1.98
CA LEU A 65 -6.47 -6.59 3.32
C LEU A 65 -5.45 -7.12 4.32
N VAL A 66 -5.14 -6.34 5.34
CA VAL A 66 -4.36 -6.86 6.47
C VAL A 66 -5.33 -7.55 7.42
N GLN A 67 -5.05 -8.82 7.72
CA GLN A 67 -5.96 -9.66 8.49
C GLN A 67 -5.18 -10.47 9.52
N ALA A 68 -5.79 -10.64 10.69
CA ALA A 68 -5.29 -11.53 11.72
C ALA A 68 -5.12 -12.96 11.17
N LEU A 69 -3.99 -13.58 11.49
CA LEU A 69 -3.70 -14.97 11.19
C LEU A 69 -4.43 -15.86 12.21
N PRO A 70 -5.01 -16.99 11.77
CA PRO A 70 -5.65 -17.93 12.67
C PRO A 70 -4.64 -18.47 13.68
N ALA A 71 -5.09 -18.68 14.93
CA ALA A 71 -4.27 -19.30 15.96
C ALA A 71 -3.85 -20.71 15.53
N GLN A 72 -2.57 -21.04 15.67
CA GLN A 72 -2.11 -22.39 15.44
C GLN A 72 -2.56 -23.29 16.61
N SER A 73 -3.49 -24.21 16.33
CA SER A 73 -4.09 -25.20 17.24
C SER A 73 -5.19 -24.69 18.20
N GLY A 74 -6.16 -25.57 18.47
CA GLY A 74 -7.43 -25.32 19.19
C GLY A 74 -7.35 -24.94 20.68
N SER A 75 -6.24 -24.38 21.14
CA SER A 75 -6.17 -23.65 22.40
C SER A 75 -6.59 -22.19 22.18
N LYS A 76 -7.12 -21.53 23.22
CA LYS A 76 -7.35 -20.08 23.19
C LYS A 76 -6.06 -19.37 22.74
N PRO A 77 -6.12 -18.36 21.85
CA PRO A 77 -4.95 -17.59 21.47
C PRO A 77 -4.39 -16.91 22.72
N THR A 78 -3.28 -17.43 23.24
CA THR A 78 -2.58 -16.90 24.42
C THR A 78 -1.41 -15.99 24.03
N GLY A 79 -1.35 -15.55 22.77
CA GLY A 79 -0.30 -14.70 22.22
C GLY A 79 -0.85 -13.50 21.46
N GLN A 80 0.05 -12.57 21.13
CA GLN A 80 -0.26 -11.38 20.34
C GLN A 80 -0.86 -11.74 18.97
N ALA A 81 -1.83 -10.95 18.52
CA ALA A 81 -2.39 -11.08 17.19
C ALA A 81 -1.28 -10.90 16.15
N ARG A 82 -1.19 -11.86 15.23
CA ARG A 82 -0.26 -11.82 14.10
C ARG A 82 -1.05 -11.47 12.86
N TYR A 83 -0.45 -10.71 11.97
CA TYR A 83 -1.14 -10.22 10.78
C TYR A 83 -0.47 -10.73 9.51
N GLY A 84 -1.26 -10.90 8.46
CA GLY A 84 -0.76 -11.16 7.11
C GLY A 84 -1.68 -10.51 6.09
N ILE A 85 -1.27 -10.57 4.82
CA ILE A 85 -1.98 -9.85 3.75
C ILE A 85 -2.83 -10.84 2.95
N SER A 86 -4.13 -10.58 2.86
CA SER A 86 -5.05 -11.32 2.00
C SER A 86 -5.40 -10.48 0.77
N LEU A 87 -5.43 -11.12 -0.39
CA LEU A 87 -5.95 -10.59 -1.63
C LEU A 87 -7.39 -11.02 -1.82
N ILE A 88 -8.22 -10.08 -2.23
CA ILE A 88 -9.52 -10.36 -2.83
C ILE A 88 -9.52 -9.83 -4.26
N ASP A 89 -9.85 -10.70 -5.20
CA ASP A 89 -10.17 -10.31 -6.57
C ASP A 89 -11.70 -10.21 -6.68
N PRO A 90 -12.27 -8.99 -6.78
CA PRO A 90 -13.71 -8.81 -6.84
C PRO A 90 -14.35 -9.44 -8.08
N ALA A 91 -13.60 -9.61 -9.17
CA ALA A 91 -14.12 -10.18 -10.41
C ALA A 91 -14.34 -11.69 -10.29
N THR A 92 -13.46 -12.39 -9.58
CA THR A 92 -13.55 -13.83 -9.35
C THR A 92 -14.16 -14.19 -8.00
N GLN A 93 -14.33 -13.20 -7.11
CA GLN A 93 -14.64 -13.38 -5.68
C GLN A 93 -13.65 -14.32 -4.98
N GLY A 94 -12.47 -14.50 -5.57
CA GLY A 94 -11.41 -15.35 -5.08
C GLY A 94 -10.68 -14.68 -3.93
N TRP A 95 -10.40 -15.47 -2.90
CA TRP A 95 -9.54 -15.08 -1.79
C TRP A 95 -8.21 -15.81 -1.88
N GLU A 96 -7.13 -15.07 -1.70
CA GLU A 96 -5.79 -15.62 -1.68
C GLU A 96 -4.98 -15.01 -0.55
N ARG A 97 -4.10 -15.81 0.08
CA ARG A 97 -3.13 -15.32 1.05
C ARG A 97 -1.84 -14.95 0.31
N VAL A 98 -1.38 -13.72 0.47
CA VAL A 98 -0.05 -13.31 0.03
C VAL A 98 1.00 -14.04 0.87
N GLU A 99 2.08 -14.47 0.24
CA GLU A 99 3.19 -15.13 0.92
C GLU A 99 3.72 -14.27 2.07
N ALA A 100 4.19 -14.93 3.15
CA ALA A 100 4.79 -14.20 4.26
C ALA A 100 6.04 -13.45 3.82
N VAL A 101 6.28 -12.28 4.43
CA VAL A 101 7.52 -11.54 4.22
C VAL A 101 8.67 -12.38 4.78
N PRO A 102 9.75 -12.67 4.02
CA PRO A 102 10.79 -13.61 4.44
C PRO A 102 11.44 -13.29 5.79
N LYS A 103 11.60 -12.01 6.13
CA LYS A 103 12.14 -11.55 7.43
C LYS A 103 11.14 -11.71 8.58
N TYR A 104 9.85 -11.77 8.26
CA TYR A 104 8.75 -11.82 9.22
C TYR A 104 7.78 -12.99 8.90
N PRO A 105 8.25 -14.25 8.99
CA PRO A 105 7.46 -15.42 8.61
C PRO A 105 6.22 -15.61 9.50
N GLU A 106 6.27 -15.10 10.74
CA GLU A 106 5.22 -15.27 11.74
C GLU A 106 4.18 -14.13 11.74
N GLY A 107 4.36 -13.09 10.94
CA GLY A 107 3.40 -11.98 10.81
C GLY A 107 4.07 -10.64 10.53
N LEU A 108 3.32 -9.70 9.95
CA LEU A 108 3.83 -8.38 9.56
C LEU A 108 4.37 -7.56 10.74
N PRO A 109 5.30 -6.61 10.49
CA PRO A 109 5.66 -5.61 11.49
C PRO A 109 4.42 -4.80 11.90
N MET A 110 4.28 -4.55 13.20
CA MET A 110 3.15 -3.79 13.74
C MET A 110 3.22 -2.35 13.22
N PHE A 111 2.08 -1.78 12.81
CA PHE A 111 2.02 -0.41 12.28
C PHE A 111 2.85 -0.20 11.00
N CYS A 112 3.20 -1.27 10.29
CA CYS A 112 3.81 -1.13 8.97
C CYS A 112 2.84 -0.43 8.01
N GLN A 113 3.41 0.30 7.07
CA GLN A 113 2.66 1.00 6.04
C GLN A 113 2.62 0.14 4.78
N LEU A 114 1.48 0.14 4.09
CA LEU A 114 1.28 -0.58 2.84
C LEU A 114 0.77 0.35 1.73
N ALA A 115 1.37 0.26 0.55
CA ALA A 115 0.88 0.92 -0.66
C ALA A 115 1.08 0.04 -1.88
N SER A 116 0.44 0.41 -2.98
CA SER A 116 0.64 -0.23 -4.28
C SER A 116 1.00 0.77 -5.35
N THR A 117 1.89 0.39 -6.26
CA THR A 117 2.13 1.13 -7.49
C THR A 117 2.66 0.19 -8.56
N GLU A 118 2.30 0.45 -9.82
CA GLU A 118 2.76 -0.32 -10.99
C GLU A 118 2.64 -1.85 -10.85
N GLY A 119 1.53 -2.33 -10.26
CA GLY A 119 1.26 -3.76 -10.11
C GLY A 119 2.08 -4.44 -9.02
N LYS A 120 2.73 -3.68 -8.13
CA LYS A 120 3.49 -4.17 -6.98
C LYS A 120 2.84 -3.73 -5.68
N LEU A 121 3.07 -4.50 -4.62
CA LEU A 121 2.68 -4.16 -3.25
C LEU A 121 3.95 -3.85 -2.46
N ILE A 122 3.94 -2.76 -1.70
CA ILE A 122 5.08 -2.26 -0.96
C ILE A 122 4.74 -2.21 0.52
N LEU A 123 5.60 -2.78 1.35
CA LEU A 123 5.56 -2.73 2.80
C LEU A 123 6.74 -1.93 3.32
N MET A 124 6.49 -0.98 4.21
CA MET A 124 7.54 -0.14 4.80
C MET A 124 7.39 0.00 6.30
N GLY A 125 8.52 -0.10 6.99
CA GLY A 125 8.66 0.24 8.40
C GLY A 125 7.74 -0.54 9.33
N GLY A 126 7.21 0.15 10.34
CA GLY A 126 6.51 -0.48 11.45
C GLY A 126 7.50 -0.93 12.52
N TRP A 127 7.03 -1.79 13.42
CA TRP A 127 7.79 -2.27 14.57
C TRP A 127 7.99 -3.77 14.46
N ASP A 128 9.21 -4.23 14.74
CA ASP A 128 9.52 -5.65 14.75
C ASP A 128 8.56 -6.39 15.72
N PRO A 129 7.84 -7.43 15.27
CA PRO A 129 6.81 -8.06 16.08
C PRO A 129 7.38 -8.82 17.29
N SER A 130 8.68 -9.10 17.32
CA SER A 130 9.36 -9.77 18.43
C SER A 130 10.08 -8.79 19.36
N ARG A 131 10.76 -7.78 18.79
CA ARG A 131 11.60 -6.84 19.54
C ARG A 131 10.86 -5.57 19.96
N TRP A 132 9.72 -5.25 19.34
CA TRP A 132 8.97 -4.01 19.59
C TRP A 132 9.78 -2.73 19.31
N GLU A 133 10.71 -2.83 18.37
CA GLU A 133 11.57 -1.73 17.96
C GLU A 133 11.18 -1.26 16.56
N PRO A 134 11.21 0.06 16.28
CA PRO A 134 11.00 0.58 14.94
C PRO A 134 12.00 -0.03 13.95
N VAL A 135 11.50 -0.46 12.80
CA VAL A 135 12.31 -0.99 11.71
C VAL A 135 12.32 -0.04 10.52
N ARG A 136 13.40 -0.08 9.74
CA ARG A 136 13.56 0.71 8.50
C ARG A 136 13.30 -0.12 7.25
N ASP A 137 12.87 -1.37 7.42
CA ASP A 137 12.81 -2.31 6.32
C ASP A 137 11.79 -1.90 5.25
N VAL A 138 12.15 -2.19 3.99
CA VAL A 138 11.32 -1.97 2.82
C VAL A 138 11.24 -3.29 2.05
N PHE A 139 10.02 -3.74 1.78
CA PHE A 139 9.78 -4.95 1.00
C PHE A 139 8.85 -4.66 -0.17
N VAL A 140 9.19 -5.17 -1.34
CA VAL A 140 8.37 -5.08 -2.56
C VAL A 140 7.93 -6.48 -2.96
N TYR A 141 6.63 -6.69 -3.05
CA TYR A 141 6.00 -7.91 -3.54
C TYR A 141 5.66 -7.78 -5.01
N GLU A 142 6.15 -8.75 -5.78
CA GLU A 142 5.85 -8.90 -7.19
C GLU A 142 4.81 -10.00 -7.38
N PHE A 143 3.61 -9.64 -7.86
CA PHE A 143 2.50 -10.57 -8.05
C PHE A 143 2.77 -11.60 -9.14
N THR A 144 3.52 -11.20 -10.17
CA THR A 144 3.92 -12.09 -11.28
C THR A 144 4.77 -13.26 -10.79
N THR A 145 5.71 -12.99 -9.88
CA THR A 145 6.64 -14.02 -9.36
C THR A 145 6.18 -14.60 -8.03
N ARG A 146 5.23 -13.94 -7.36
CA ARG A 146 4.78 -14.19 -6.00
C ARG A 146 5.92 -14.22 -4.99
N ARG A 147 6.75 -13.18 -5.04
CA ARG A 147 7.93 -13.07 -4.20
C ARG A 147 8.06 -11.66 -3.64
N TRP A 148 8.42 -11.62 -2.37
CA TRP A 148 8.95 -10.43 -1.73
C TRP A 148 10.43 -10.29 -2.03
N THR A 149 10.85 -9.06 -2.29
CA THR A 149 12.25 -8.65 -2.38
C THR A 149 12.49 -7.58 -1.31
N GLN A 150 13.53 -7.75 -0.49
CA GLN A 150 13.98 -6.69 0.40
C GLN A 150 14.73 -5.64 -0.42
N CYS A 151 14.36 -4.37 -0.23
CA CYS A 151 15.00 -3.23 -0.90
C CYS A 151 15.88 -2.45 0.08
N ALA A 152 16.46 -1.33 -0.39
CA ALA A 152 17.18 -0.42 0.47
C ALA A 152 16.29 0.09 1.62
N ASP A 153 16.80 -0.02 2.85
CA ASP A 153 16.13 0.47 4.05
C ASP A 153 15.79 1.96 3.93
N MET A 154 14.74 2.39 4.63
CA MET A 154 14.43 3.80 4.83
C MET A 154 15.65 4.54 5.39
N PRO A 155 15.94 5.78 4.94
CA PRO A 155 17.11 6.55 5.40
C PRO A 155 17.11 6.81 6.91
N SER A 156 15.94 6.97 7.51
CA SER A 156 15.75 7.16 8.96
C SER A 156 14.69 6.21 9.50
N THR A 157 14.78 5.85 10.79
CA THR A 157 13.64 5.26 11.50
C THR A 157 12.50 6.26 11.52
N ARG A 158 11.28 5.77 11.30
CA ARG A 158 10.05 6.54 11.42
C ARG A 158 8.87 5.62 11.71
N SER A 159 8.04 6.02 12.68
CA SER A 159 6.77 5.36 13.00
C SER A 159 5.61 6.31 12.68
N PHE A 160 4.43 5.75 12.39
CA PHE A 160 3.18 6.51 12.16
C PHE A 160 3.32 7.67 11.16
N PHE A 161 4.11 7.44 10.12
CA PHE A 161 4.33 8.39 9.02
C PHE A 161 3.26 8.25 7.95
N ALA A 162 3.00 9.34 7.24
CA ALA A 162 2.16 9.35 6.05
C ALA A 162 2.88 8.65 4.90
N MET A 163 2.16 7.81 4.15
CA MET A 163 2.66 7.16 2.95
C MET A 163 1.68 7.31 1.80
N GLY A 164 2.20 7.54 0.60
CA GLY A 164 1.42 7.63 -0.63
C GLY A 164 2.21 7.07 -1.80
N ALA A 165 1.53 6.54 -2.83
CA ALA A 165 2.22 6.01 -3.99
C ALA A 165 1.65 6.58 -5.29
N ALA A 166 2.55 6.95 -6.20
CA ALA A 166 2.23 7.53 -7.49
C ALA A 166 3.34 7.22 -8.50
N GLU A 167 2.98 6.89 -9.73
CA GLU A 167 3.92 6.83 -10.86
C GLU A 167 5.21 6.00 -10.59
N GLY A 168 5.06 4.81 -9.98
CA GLY A 168 6.19 3.94 -9.66
C GLY A 168 7.03 4.38 -8.46
N LYS A 169 6.64 5.44 -7.76
CA LYS A 169 7.29 5.94 -6.55
C LYS A 169 6.39 5.81 -5.33
N VAL A 170 7.01 5.68 -4.16
CA VAL A 170 6.35 5.75 -2.85
C VAL A 170 6.91 6.94 -2.09
N LEU A 171 6.07 7.89 -1.72
CA LEU A 171 6.39 9.05 -0.91
C LEU A 171 6.08 8.75 0.55
N VAL A 172 6.99 9.13 1.44
CA VAL A 172 6.80 9.07 2.89
C VAL A 172 7.08 10.44 3.50
N ALA A 173 6.32 10.84 4.50
CA ALA A 173 6.50 12.11 5.20
C ALA A 173 6.00 12.03 6.65
N GLY A 174 6.59 12.83 7.52
CA GLY A 174 6.16 12.88 8.92
C GLY A 174 6.45 11.59 9.70
N GLY A 175 5.63 11.34 10.72
CA GLY A 175 5.86 10.34 11.76
C GLY A 175 6.82 10.84 12.84
N HIS A 176 7.35 9.93 13.64
CA HIS A 176 8.35 10.25 14.67
C HIS A 176 9.59 9.35 14.63
N ASP A 177 10.71 9.88 15.12
CA ASP A 177 11.97 9.14 15.33
C ASP A 177 11.94 8.28 16.61
N GLU A 178 13.03 7.56 16.89
CA GLU A 178 13.16 6.72 18.10
C GLU A 178 13.04 7.51 19.43
N SER A 179 13.29 8.81 19.40
CA SER A 179 13.14 9.71 20.56
C SER A 179 11.73 10.33 20.64
N LYS A 180 10.81 9.90 19.78
CA LYS A 180 9.43 10.41 19.65
C LYS A 180 9.36 11.88 19.23
N ASN A 181 10.39 12.40 18.57
CA ASN A 181 10.33 13.72 17.95
C ASN A 181 9.55 13.59 16.64
N ALA A 182 8.53 14.43 16.46
CA ALA A 182 7.79 14.52 15.22
C ALA A 182 8.69 15.03 14.09
N LEU A 183 8.47 14.51 12.88
CA LEU A 183 9.34 14.77 11.74
C LEU A 183 8.67 15.72 10.75
N ARG A 184 9.47 16.61 10.15
CA ARG A 184 9.09 17.37 8.93
C ARG A 184 9.63 16.74 7.64
N SER A 185 10.60 15.83 7.77
CA SER A 185 11.32 15.22 6.64
C SER A 185 10.39 14.38 5.77
N ALA A 186 10.64 14.42 4.47
CA ALA A 186 9.94 13.62 3.47
C ALA A 186 10.94 12.99 2.48
N TRP A 187 10.58 11.82 1.97
CA TRP A 187 11.42 11.02 1.09
C TRP A 187 10.57 10.37 0.00
N ALA A 188 11.16 10.15 -1.17
CA ALA A 188 10.58 9.33 -2.23
C ALA A 188 11.45 8.10 -2.48
N PHE A 189 10.82 6.93 -2.53
CA PHE A 189 11.44 5.68 -2.93
C PHE A 189 11.04 5.36 -4.37
N ASP A 190 12.03 5.20 -5.24
CA ASP A 190 11.82 4.67 -6.58
C ASP A 190 11.74 3.15 -6.53
N VAL A 191 10.56 2.58 -6.79
CA VAL A 191 10.31 1.14 -6.63
C VAL A 191 11.08 0.31 -7.67
N LYS A 192 11.40 0.90 -8.83
CA LYS A 192 12.10 0.20 -9.91
C LYS A 192 13.59 0.18 -9.64
N GLU A 193 14.17 1.34 -9.34
CA GLU A 193 15.61 1.49 -9.14
C GLU A 193 16.02 1.07 -7.71
N GLY A 194 15.07 1.00 -6.78
CA GLY A 194 15.31 0.58 -5.40
C GLY A 194 16.09 1.61 -4.60
N VAL A 195 15.98 2.89 -4.96
CA VAL A 195 16.76 3.99 -4.36
C VAL A 195 15.86 5.05 -3.74
N TRP A 196 16.38 5.69 -2.70
CA TRP A 196 15.73 6.80 -2.01
C TRP A 196 16.22 8.14 -2.55
N SER A 197 15.33 9.12 -2.57
CA SER A 197 15.63 10.53 -2.84
C SER A 197 15.00 11.39 -1.76
N GLU A 198 15.77 12.31 -1.20
CA GLU A 198 15.26 13.28 -0.22
C GLU A 198 14.36 14.28 -0.93
N LEU A 199 13.23 14.61 -0.30
CA LEU A 199 12.34 15.69 -0.74
C LEU A 199 12.56 16.90 0.16
N SER A 200 12.11 18.08 -0.28
CA SER A 200 11.96 19.21 0.63
C SER A 200 11.13 18.81 1.85
N GLY A 201 11.47 19.34 3.04
CA GLY A 201 10.67 19.09 4.24
C GLY A 201 9.35 19.87 4.23
N MET A 202 8.37 19.35 4.96
CA MET A 202 7.13 20.07 5.29
C MET A 202 7.42 21.34 6.10
N SER A 203 6.47 22.27 6.13
CA SER A 203 6.60 23.51 6.92
C SER A 203 6.45 23.25 8.42
N GLU A 204 5.70 22.22 8.79
CA GLU A 204 5.54 21.75 10.17
C GLU A 204 5.85 20.26 10.30
N GLU A 205 6.32 19.88 11.48
CA GLU A 205 6.39 18.48 11.90
C GLU A 205 4.99 17.89 12.09
N ARG A 206 4.84 16.60 11.74
CA ARG A 206 3.58 15.87 11.87
C ARG A 206 3.84 14.42 12.24
N ASP A 207 3.59 14.06 13.48
CA ASP A 207 3.47 12.67 13.93
C ASP A 207 2.02 12.20 13.81
N GLU A 208 1.81 10.89 13.69
CA GLU A 208 0.49 10.26 13.58
C GLU A 208 -0.38 10.84 12.45
N CYS A 209 0.27 11.20 11.35
CA CYS A 209 -0.36 11.75 10.15
C CYS A 209 -0.68 10.66 9.13
N GLU A 210 -1.59 10.98 8.21
CA GLU A 210 -2.04 10.07 7.16
C GLU A 210 -1.71 10.60 5.77
N GLY A 211 -1.33 9.69 4.87
CA GLY A 211 -0.91 10.00 3.51
C GLY A 211 -1.99 9.67 2.48
N VAL A 212 -2.28 10.59 1.56
CA VAL A 212 -3.19 10.36 0.43
C VAL A 212 -2.62 10.99 -0.82
N VAL A 213 -2.60 10.26 -1.93
CA VAL A 213 -2.27 10.84 -3.25
C VAL A 213 -3.56 11.14 -4.01
N MET A 214 -3.70 12.37 -4.49
CA MET A 214 -4.80 12.81 -5.34
C MET A 214 -4.23 13.53 -6.56
N GLY A 215 -4.32 12.91 -7.74
CA GLY A 215 -3.70 13.43 -8.95
C GLY A 215 -2.18 13.57 -8.78
N SER A 216 -1.65 14.77 -8.99
CA SER A 216 -0.23 15.08 -8.81
C SER A 216 0.14 15.53 -7.39
N GLU A 217 -0.76 15.38 -6.42
CA GLU A 217 -0.58 15.92 -5.07
C GLU A 217 -0.49 14.80 -4.03
N PHE A 218 0.53 14.86 -3.18
CA PHE A 218 0.63 14.02 -1.99
C PHE A 218 0.26 14.83 -0.75
N TRP A 219 -0.86 14.46 -0.14
CA TRP A 219 -1.43 15.10 1.03
C TRP A 219 -1.02 14.37 2.29
N VAL A 220 -0.43 15.11 3.24
CA VAL A 220 -0.11 14.68 4.59
C VAL A 220 -1.09 15.35 5.54
N VAL A 221 -2.11 14.61 5.93
CA VAL A 221 -3.28 15.13 6.64
C VAL A 221 -3.15 14.86 8.13
N SER A 222 -3.61 15.81 8.95
CA SER A 222 -3.65 15.69 10.40
C SER A 222 -2.27 15.51 11.04
N GLY A 223 -2.24 14.99 12.25
CA GLY A 223 -1.06 14.81 13.08
C GLY A 223 -0.78 15.99 13.99
N TYR A 224 0.29 15.85 14.76
CA TYR A 224 0.72 16.81 15.78
C TYR A 224 2.24 16.98 15.81
N GLY A 225 2.72 18.07 16.41
CA GLY A 225 4.15 18.28 16.65
C GLY A 225 4.65 17.66 17.95
N THR A 226 5.96 17.65 18.12
CA THR A 226 6.70 17.13 19.28
C THR A 226 6.22 17.75 20.58
N GLU A 227 6.00 19.07 20.60
CA GLU A 227 5.56 19.81 21.79
C GLU A 227 4.04 19.80 21.98
N THR A 228 3.28 19.23 21.03
CA THR A 228 1.82 19.21 21.03
C THR A 228 1.26 17.80 20.91
N GLN A 229 1.92 16.81 21.50
CA GLN A 229 1.53 15.39 21.39
C GLN A 229 0.05 15.18 21.72
N GLY A 230 -0.65 14.44 20.86
CA GLY A 230 -2.09 14.17 20.96
C GLY A 230 -3.01 15.33 20.55
N VAL A 231 -2.48 16.52 20.26
CA VAL A 231 -3.25 17.68 19.78
C VAL A 231 -3.29 17.68 18.25
N PHE A 232 -4.18 16.85 17.69
CA PHE A 232 -4.32 16.69 16.25
C PHE A 232 -4.80 17.96 15.55
N LYS A 233 -4.14 18.30 14.43
CA LYS A 233 -4.47 19.47 13.61
C LYS A 233 -5.52 19.15 12.56
N SER A 234 -6.39 20.11 12.25
CA SER A 234 -7.33 20.03 11.12
C SER A 234 -6.68 20.40 9.78
N SER A 235 -5.41 20.78 9.78
CA SER A 235 -4.65 21.16 8.59
C SER A 235 -3.97 19.97 7.91
N ALA A 236 -3.51 20.19 6.68
CA ALA A 236 -2.68 19.28 5.91
C ALA A 236 -1.47 20.00 5.31
N GLU A 237 -0.45 19.24 4.94
CA GLU A 237 0.66 19.67 4.07
C GLU A 237 0.53 18.95 2.74
N VAL A 238 0.65 19.66 1.63
CA VAL A 238 0.43 19.13 0.30
C VAL A 238 1.68 19.32 -0.54
N TYR A 239 2.27 18.21 -0.97
CA TYR A 239 3.40 18.19 -1.90
C TYR A 239 2.90 18.08 -3.33
N ASP A 240 3.18 19.07 -4.15
CA ASP A 240 2.96 18.98 -5.59
C ASP A 240 4.15 18.24 -6.24
N MET A 241 3.89 17.04 -6.75
CA MET A 241 4.92 16.18 -7.34
C MET A 241 5.48 16.71 -8.67
N ARG A 242 4.82 17.68 -9.32
CA ARG A 242 5.33 18.33 -10.54
C ARG A 242 6.28 19.48 -10.22
N THR A 243 5.97 20.29 -9.21
CA THR A 243 6.81 21.45 -8.87
C THR A 243 7.85 21.11 -7.82
N GLY A 244 7.62 20.06 -7.03
CA GLY A 244 8.47 19.68 -5.91
C GLY A 244 8.31 20.60 -4.70
N GLU A 245 7.17 21.29 -4.58
CA GLU A 245 6.91 22.27 -3.53
C GLU A 245 5.83 21.81 -2.56
N TRP A 246 6.00 22.16 -1.29
CA TRP A 246 4.98 21.99 -0.26
C TRP A 246 4.13 23.24 -0.11
N ARG A 247 2.84 23.04 0.16
CA ARG A 247 1.96 24.10 0.67
C ARG A 247 1.10 23.59 1.82
N ARG A 248 0.82 24.48 2.76
CA ARG A 248 -0.08 24.19 3.87
C ARG A 248 -1.54 24.47 3.48
N VAL A 249 -2.43 23.57 3.87
CA VAL A 249 -3.87 23.71 3.70
C VAL A 249 -4.55 23.68 5.06
N GLU A 250 -5.22 24.77 5.42
CA GLU A 250 -6.04 24.84 6.64
C GLU A 250 -7.41 24.23 6.44
N GLY A 251 -7.98 23.67 7.53
CA GLY A 251 -9.33 23.09 7.50
C GLY A 251 -9.49 21.98 6.45
N ALA A 252 -8.43 21.21 6.19
CA ALA A 252 -8.43 20.08 5.27
C ALA A 252 -9.49 19.03 5.65
N TRP A 253 -9.89 18.98 6.92
CA TRP A 253 -11.00 18.19 7.41
C TRP A 253 -11.75 18.91 8.55
N PRO A 254 -13.05 18.60 8.77
CA PRO A 254 -13.80 19.18 9.87
C PRO A 254 -13.23 18.64 11.19
N GLY A 255 -12.41 19.47 11.86
CA GLY A 255 -11.68 19.07 13.06
C GLY A 255 -12.59 18.46 14.11
N ALA A 256 -12.31 17.21 14.48
CA ALA A 256 -12.84 16.59 15.67
C ALA A 256 -11.73 16.56 16.74
N PRO A 257 -12.04 16.86 18.01
CA PRO A 257 -11.05 16.90 19.11
C PRO A 257 -10.50 15.52 19.50
N HIS A 258 -10.97 14.44 18.88
CA HIS A 258 -10.47 13.08 19.04
C HIS A 258 -10.33 12.50 17.62
N GLY A 259 -9.14 12.01 17.27
CA GLY A 259 -8.75 11.67 15.89
C GLY A 259 -9.72 10.76 15.13
N PHE A 260 -9.64 10.79 13.79
CA PHE A 260 -10.49 9.98 12.92
C PHE A 260 -9.78 9.38 11.70
N TYR A 261 -10.38 8.29 11.20
CA TYR A 261 -10.09 7.53 9.99
C TYR A 261 -10.76 8.12 8.73
N VAL A 262 -10.21 7.78 7.56
CA VAL A 262 -10.77 8.12 6.23
C VAL A 262 -11.81 7.06 5.80
N ARG A 263 -13.00 7.51 5.37
CA ARG A 263 -13.97 6.70 4.62
C ARG A 263 -14.27 7.39 3.31
N GLU A 264 -13.90 6.78 2.18
CA GLU A 264 -14.29 7.30 0.87
C GLU A 264 -15.74 6.90 0.56
N LYS A 265 -16.57 7.88 0.20
CA LYS A 265 -17.94 7.65 -0.26
C LYS A 265 -17.94 7.88 -1.77
N GLY A 266 -18.04 6.81 -2.54
CA GLY A 266 -18.18 6.89 -4.00
C GLY A 266 -19.49 7.58 -4.37
N GLN A 267 -19.39 8.79 -4.92
CA GLN A 267 -20.05 9.29 -6.13
C GLN A 267 -19.87 10.81 -6.21
N GLU A 268 -19.74 11.29 -7.45
CA GLU A 268 -19.43 12.66 -7.86
C GLU A 268 -20.10 13.76 -7.00
N GLY A 269 -19.31 14.79 -6.64
CA GLY A 269 -19.82 16.14 -6.43
C GLY A 269 -20.30 16.53 -5.01
N LYS A 270 -19.57 17.51 -4.44
CA LYS A 270 -19.94 18.45 -3.36
C LYS A 270 -20.41 17.88 -2.00
N PHE A 271 -19.61 18.20 -0.97
CA PHE A 271 -20.06 18.24 0.41
C PHE A 271 -21.14 19.32 0.60
N THR A 272 -22.35 18.93 1.02
CA THR A 272 -23.34 19.88 1.55
C THR A 272 -23.82 19.45 2.93
N LYS A 273 -23.88 20.43 3.83
CA LYS A 273 -24.35 20.32 5.22
C LYS A 273 -25.87 20.27 5.25
N LYS A 274 -26.45 19.19 5.78
CA LYS A 274 -27.81 19.25 6.35
C LYS A 274 -28.01 18.24 7.47
N GLY A 275 -28.40 18.76 8.63
CA GLY A 275 -29.05 17.99 9.69
C GLY A 275 -28.11 17.41 10.75
N THR A 276 -28.09 18.06 11.90
CA THR A 276 -27.66 17.56 13.21
C THR A 276 -28.39 16.27 13.61
N GLU A 277 -27.69 15.14 13.68
CA GLU A 277 -27.79 14.14 14.77
C GLU A 277 -26.75 13.02 14.55
N TRP A 278 -25.93 12.75 15.58
CA TRP A 278 -25.12 11.53 15.68
C TRP A 278 -25.81 10.58 16.64
N ARG A 279 -26.20 9.39 16.17
CA ARG A 279 -26.56 8.26 17.04
C ARG A 279 -25.61 7.10 16.78
N GLY A 280 -25.10 6.54 17.87
CA GLY A 280 -24.25 5.34 17.88
C GLY A 280 -22.80 5.65 18.25
N VAL A 281 -22.56 5.97 19.53
CA VAL A 281 -21.25 5.81 20.15
C VAL A 281 -21.26 4.44 20.80
N GLU A 282 -20.48 3.50 20.28
CA GLU A 282 -19.95 2.38 21.06
C GLU A 282 -18.46 2.24 20.73
N ASP A 283 -17.69 1.87 21.75
CA ASP A 283 -16.24 2.03 21.87
C ASP A 283 -15.45 1.51 20.66
N CYS A 284 -14.66 2.40 20.05
CA CYS A 284 -13.80 2.09 18.92
C CYS A 284 -12.41 1.64 19.40
N LEU A 285 -12.13 0.34 19.30
CA LEU A 285 -10.77 -0.20 19.32
C LEU A 285 -10.04 0.24 18.04
N VAL A 286 -8.89 0.89 18.22
CA VAL A 286 -8.00 1.39 17.16
C VAL A 286 -7.43 0.21 16.37
N PHE A 287 -7.83 0.06 15.11
CA PHE A 287 -7.14 -0.77 14.13
C PHE A 287 -6.74 0.10 12.94
N ARG A 288 -5.49 0.59 12.99
CA ARG A 288 -4.75 1.18 11.86
C ARG A 288 -4.20 0.02 11.03
N GLU A 289 -4.72 -0.20 9.82
CA GLU A 289 -4.06 -0.96 8.74
C GLU A 289 -5.03 -1.06 7.55
N MET A 290 -5.01 -0.09 6.63
CA MET A 290 -5.66 -0.23 5.33
C MET A 290 -4.76 0.38 4.25
N ALA A 291 -4.15 -0.49 3.44
CA ALA A 291 -3.45 -0.12 2.23
C ALA A 291 -4.45 0.45 1.22
N THR A 292 -4.26 1.70 0.80
CA THR A 292 -5.00 2.32 -0.30
C THR A 292 -4.48 1.76 -1.64
N LEU A 293 -5.04 0.62 -2.05
CA LEU A 293 -5.13 0.24 -3.46
C LEU A 293 -6.40 0.88 -4.03
N ASP A 294 -6.34 1.47 -5.24
CA ASP A 294 -7.45 2.10 -5.97
C ASP A 294 -8.83 1.42 -5.75
N ILE A 295 -9.51 1.86 -4.69
CA ILE A 295 -10.93 1.82 -4.31
C ILE A 295 -11.70 0.51 -4.63
N LEU A 296 -11.83 -0.35 -3.61
CA LEU A 296 -13.11 -0.76 -3.00
C LEU A 296 -12.83 -1.48 -1.66
N LEU A 297 -13.19 -0.87 -0.53
CA LEU A 297 -13.05 -1.45 0.80
C LEU A 297 -14.45 -1.78 1.35
N ALA A 298 -14.75 -3.08 1.44
CA ALA A 298 -15.85 -3.61 2.24
C ALA A 298 -15.25 -4.50 3.33
N ILE A 299 -15.23 -4.02 4.57
CA ILE A 299 -14.97 -4.87 5.75
C ILE A 299 -16.32 -5.47 6.16
N HIS A 300 -16.43 -6.80 6.09
CA HIS A 300 -17.52 -7.54 6.72
C HIS A 300 -17.02 -8.06 8.07
N SER A 301 -17.47 -7.44 9.17
CA SER A 301 -17.33 -8.04 10.49
C SER A 301 -18.37 -9.14 10.62
N GLY A 302 -17.97 -10.39 10.40
CA GLY A 302 -18.78 -11.55 10.76
C GLY A 302 -18.81 -11.69 12.28
N THR A 303 -19.82 -11.11 12.94
CA THR A 303 -20.18 -11.51 14.31
C THR A 303 -20.79 -12.90 14.22
N ALA A 304 -20.05 -13.92 14.62
CA ALA A 304 -20.62 -15.23 14.91
C ALA A 304 -21.48 -15.10 16.17
N ASN A 305 -22.78 -14.86 15.99
CA ASN A 305 -23.75 -15.08 17.06
C ASN A 305 -24.01 -16.58 17.13
N LEU A 306 -23.47 -17.18 18.19
CA LEU A 306 -23.94 -18.45 18.71
C LEU A 306 -25.28 -18.19 19.41
N SER A 307 -26.36 -18.69 18.81
CA SER A 307 -27.57 -19.15 19.50
C SER A 307 -28.23 -20.23 18.66
#